data_AF-A0A950K5Q1-F1
#
_entry.id   AF-A0A950K5Q1-F1
#
_cell.length_a   1.000
_cell.length_b   1.000
_cell.length_c   1.000
_cell.angle_alpha   90.00
_cell.angle_beta   90.00
_cell.angle_gamma   90.00
#
_symmetry.space_group_name_H-M   'P 1'
#
loop_
_entity.id
_entity.type
_entity.pdbx_description
1 polymer ?
#
loop_
_entity_poly.entity_id
_entity_poly.type
_entity_poly.pdbx_seq_one_letter_code
_entity_poly.pdbx_strand_id
1 'polypeptide(L)'
;MYSIREYARMGWGKLRRAFLVNFRKQRVVEKLDRRRGACTRCGACCKIMFQCPAYDDADGNPKCLIYNDRPGVCSLFPLDEKDLRDRDIVMAGKKCGFYFEDAPRPEGDRRESMPLRWGPSREPGEIRVAVSTIAFVKSILQKPTPNGHGSGKP
;
A
#
# COMPACT_ATOMS: atom_id res chain seq x y z
N MET A 1 24.63 6.58 -2.18
CA MET A 1 24.78 5.79 -0.95
C MET A 1 24.25 6.67 0.18
N TYR A 2 23.19 6.26 0.88
CA TYR A 2 22.54 7.13 1.88
C TYR A 2 23.29 7.08 3.22
N SER A 3 23.31 8.19 3.94
CA SER A 3 23.82 8.27 5.30
C SER A 3 22.90 7.51 6.28
N ILE A 4 23.45 7.03 7.38
CA ILE A 4 22.69 6.43 8.50
C ILE A 4 21.57 7.37 8.96
N ARG A 5 21.84 8.68 8.98
CA ARG A 5 20.85 9.70 9.36
C ARG A 5 19.68 9.77 8.38
N GLU A 6 19.93 9.59 7.09
CA GLU A 6 18.90 9.60 6.05
C GLU A 6 18.03 8.35 6.11
N TYR A 7 18.64 7.18 6.33
CA TYR A 7 17.90 5.95 6.58
C TYR A 7 17.02 6.04 7.82
N ALA A 8 17.56 6.54 8.94
CA ALA A 8 16.80 6.74 10.17
C ALA A 8 15.61 7.69 9.94
N ARG A 9 15.83 8.78 9.20
CA ARG A 9 14.78 9.74 8.86
C ARG A 9 13.68 9.14 7.99
N MET A 10 14.03 8.46 6.90
CA MET A 10 13.06 7.79 6.02
C MET A 10 12.27 6.71 6.77
N GLY A 11 12.94 5.97 7.66
CA GLY A 11 12.31 4.96 8.52
C GLY A 11 11.32 5.55 9.50
N TRP A 12 11.73 6.61 10.21
CA TRP A 12 10.85 7.34 11.10
C TRP A 12 9.63 7.91 10.37
N GLY A 13 9.82 8.47 9.17
CA GLY A 13 8.73 8.92 8.32
C GLY A 13 7.73 7.81 8.00
N LYS A 14 8.21 6.60 7.68
CA LYS A 14 7.35 5.44 7.39
C LYS A 14 6.53 5.00 8.60
N LEU A 15 7.16 4.90 9.78
CA LEU A 15 6.49 4.58 11.04
C LEU A 15 5.46 5.64 11.42
N ARG A 16 5.84 6.92 11.33
CA ARG A 16 4.97 8.06 11.60
C ARG A 16 3.73 8.03 10.70
N ARG A 17 3.89 7.79 9.40
CA ARG A 17 2.77 7.69 8.46
C ARG A 17 1.87 6.50 8.80
N ALA A 18 2.44 5.34 9.08
CA ALA A 18 1.68 4.17 9.50
C ALA A 18 0.87 4.46 10.78
N PHE A 19 1.47 5.10 11.77
CA PHE A 19 0.78 5.49 13.00
C PHE A 19 -0.36 6.49 12.74
N LEU A 20 -0.11 7.57 11.99
CA LEU A 20 -1.14 8.58 11.69
C LEU A 20 -2.31 7.99 10.92
N VAL A 21 -2.04 7.12 9.94
CA VAL A 21 -3.06 6.50 9.11
C VAL A 21 -3.93 5.53 9.93
N ASN A 22 -3.32 4.76 10.84
CA ASN A 22 -4.09 3.79 11.62
C ASN A 22 -4.82 4.43 12.81
N PHE A 23 -4.17 5.33 13.55
CA PHE A 23 -4.67 5.82 14.84
C PHE A 23 -5.21 7.26 14.82
N ARG A 24 -4.81 8.11 13.86
CA ARG A 24 -5.18 9.54 13.85
C ARG A 24 -5.78 9.98 12.52
N LYS A 25 -6.86 9.30 12.10
CA LYS A 25 -7.53 9.55 10.81
C LYS A 25 -7.95 11.00 10.60
N GLN A 26 -8.56 11.63 11.60
CA GLN A 26 -8.97 13.04 11.52
C GLN A 26 -7.80 13.97 11.18
N ARG A 27 -6.65 13.77 11.83
CA ARG A 27 -5.44 14.57 11.56
C ARG A 27 -4.86 14.33 10.17
N VAL A 28 -5.07 13.14 9.62
CA VAL A 28 -4.72 12.84 8.23
C VAL A 28 -5.65 13.59 7.28
N VAL A 29 -6.96 13.65 7.55
CA VAL A 29 -7.89 14.45 6.74
C VAL A 29 -7.47 15.92 6.72
N GLU A 30 -7.24 16.53 7.88
CA GLU A 30 -6.78 17.93 7.99
C GLU A 30 -5.49 18.20 7.19
N LYS A 31 -4.56 17.25 7.22
CA LYS A 31 -3.32 17.32 6.44
C LYS A 31 -3.58 17.22 4.94
N LEU A 32 -4.46 16.32 4.54
CA LEU A 32 -4.82 16.09 3.14
C LEU A 32 -5.68 17.22 2.58
N ASP A 33 -6.39 17.98 3.41
CA ASP A 33 -7.12 19.19 3.01
C ASP A 33 -6.19 20.31 2.54
N ARG A 34 -4.93 20.28 2.97
CA ARG A 34 -3.88 21.20 2.47
C ARG A 34 -3.17 20.66 1.23
N ARG A 35 -3.34 19.37 0.90
CA ARG A 35 -2.67 18.73 -0.23
C ARG A 35 -3.33 19.13 -1.55
N ARG A 36 -2.50 19.36 -2.55
CA ARG A 36 -2.88 19.69 -3.93
C ARG A 36 -2.08 18.88 -4.92
N GLY A 37 -2.52 18.93 -6.18
CA GLY A 37 -1.89 18.23 -7.29
C GLY A 37 -2.22 16.73 -7.33
N ALA A 38 -1.47 15.99 -8.14
CA ALA A 38 -1.74 14.58 -8.43
C ALA A 38 -0.45 13.75 -8.52
N CYS A 39 -0.59 12.43 -8.39
CA CYS A 39 0.54 11.51 -8.51
C CYS A 39 1.04 11.46 -9.96
N THR A 40 2.30 11.83 -10.19
CA THR A 40 2.97 11.76 -11.51
C THR A 40 3.66 10.42 -11.79
N ARG A 41 3.35 9.39 -10.99
CA ARG A 41 3.96 8.04 -11.07
C ARG A 41 5.51 8.08 -11.14
N CYS A 42 6.12 9.00 -10.40
CA CYS A 42 7.58 9.16 -10.42
C CYS A 42 8.38 7.98 -9.82
N GLY A 43 7.74 7.07 -9.08
CA GLY A 43 8.40 5.93 -8.44
C GLY A 43 9.18 6.24 -7.16
N ALA A 44 9.41 7.52 -6.84
CA ALA A 44 10.23 7.93 -5.69
C ALA A 44 9.68 7.40 -4.35
N CYS A 45 8.36 7.45 -4.13
CA CYS A 45 7.75 6.94 -2.91
C CYS A 45 7.89 5.42 -2.72
N CYS A 46 8.00 4.67 -3.82
CA CYS A 46 8.21 3.22 -3.82
C CYS A 46 9.65 2.83 -3.48
N LYS A 47 10.59 3.77 -3.55
CA LYS A 47 12.02 3.58 -3.26
C LYS A 47 12.44 4.15 -1.89
N ILE A 48 11.52 4.73 -1.12
CA ILE A 48 11.80 5.28 0.22
C ILE A 48 12.22 4.17 1.17
N MET A 49 13.44 4.31 1.73
CA MET A 49 14.13 3.37 2.62
C MET A 49 14.52 2.04 1.94
N PHE A 50 13.58 1.38 1.29
CA PHE A 50 13.81 0.15 0.53
C PHE A 50 12.93 0.13 -0.73
N GLN A 51 13.36 -0.62 -1.73
CA GLN A 51 12.57 -0.82 -2.95
C GLN A 51 11.34 -1.68 -2.65
N CYS A 52 10.15 -1.13 -2.89
CA CYS A 52 8.89 -1.84 -2.73
C CYS A 52 8.82 -3.04 -3.68
N PRO A 53 8.34 -4.22 -3.24
CA PRO A 53 8.21 -5.39 -4.12
C PRO A 53 7.20 -5.18 -5.26
N ALA A 54 6.25 -4.25 -5.11
CA ALA A 54 5.28 -3.92 -6.15
C ALA A 54 5.75 -2.79 -7.08
N TYR A 55 7.03 -2.39 -7.00
CA TYR A 55 7.65 -1.44 -7.90
C TYR A 55 8.32 -2.17 -9.04
N ASP A 56 8.03 -1.74 -10.27
CA ASP A 56 8.62 -2.27 -11.49
C ASP A 56 9.12 -1.11 -12.36
N ASP A 57 10.36 -1.21 -12.83
CA ASP A 57 10.97 -0.31 -13.80
C ASP A 57 11.75 -1.03 -14.89
N ALA A 58 11.46 -2.32 -15.13
CA ALA A 58 12.13 -3.13 -16.15
C ALA A 58 12.06 -2.50 -17.55
N ASP A 59 10.95 -1.86 -17.90
CA ASP A 59 10.71 -1.24 -19.21
C ASP A 59 11.20 0.22 -19.29
N GLY A 60 11.99 0.69 -18.32
CA GLY A 60 12.42 2.09 -18.19
C GLY A 60 11.31 3.05 -17.74
N ASN A 61 10.08 2.55 -17.58
CA ASN A 61 8.92 3.31 -17.10
C ASN A 61 8.54 2.88 -15.67
N PRO A 62 8.74 3.73 -14.66
CA PRO A 62 8.44 3.38 -13.27
C PRO A 62 6.92 3.19 -13.08
N LYS A 63 6.52 1.98 -12.72
CA LYS A 63 5.12 1.60 -12.48
C LYS A 63 4.95 0.94 -11.11
N CYS A 64 3.77 1.14 -10.53
CA CYS A 64 3.36 0.47 -9.30
C CYS A 64 2.33 -0.58 -9.66
N LEU A 65 2.67 -1.86 -9.49
CA LEU A 65 1.84 -2.99 -9.88
C LEU A 65 0.52 -3.04 -9.09
N ILE A 66 0.52 -2.52 -7.86
CA ILE A 66 -0.68 -2.42 -7.00
C ILE A 66 -1.23 -1.00 -6.92
N TYR A 67 -1.03 -0.15 -7.95
CA TYR A 67 -1.47 1.26 -7.88
C TYR A 67 -2.94 1.41 -7.51
N ASN A 68 -3.77 0.51 -8.05
CA ASN A 68 -5.19 0.45 -7.78
C ASN A 68 -5.53 -0.33 -6.52
N ASP A 69 -4.61 -0.92 -5.77
CA ASP A 69 -4.83 -1.65 -4.51
C ASP A 69 -3.89 -1.21 -3.38
N ARG A 70 -3.43 0.05 -3.47
CA ARG A 70 -2.49 0.61 -2.50
C ARG A 70 -3.08 0.58 -1.09
N PRO A 71 -2.33 0.10 -0.09
CA PRO A 71 -2.73 0.23 1.31
C PRO A 71 -2.77 1.70 1.70
N GLY A 72 -3.51 2.02 2.77
CA GLY A 72 -3.75 3.40 3.23
C GLY A 72 -2.48 4.26 3.35
N VAL A 73 -1.38 3.67 3.83
CA VAL A 73 -0.09 4.38 3.96
C VAL A 73 0.49 4.81 2.61
N CYS A 74 0.29 4.02 1.57
CA CYS A 74 0.78 4.29 0.21
C CYS A 74 -0.20 5.15 -0.61
N SER A 75 -1.51 4.94 -0.44
CA SER A 75 -2.55 5.72 -1.15
C SER A 75 -2.63 7.17 -0.67
N LEU A 76 -2.43 7.39 0.63
CA LEU A 76 -2.49 8.70 1.25
C LEU A 76 -1.15 9.44 1.24
N PHE A 77 -0.07 8.82 0.76
CA PHE A 77 1.22 9.50 0.60
C PHE A 77 1.15 10.56 -0.51
N PRO A 78 1.78 11.75 -0.33
CA PRO A 78 2.36 12.28 0.91
C PRO A 78 1.26 12.83 1.84
N LEU A 79 1.48 12.77 3.15
CA LEU A 79 0.62 13.39 4.16
C LEU A 79 1.00 14.85 4.42
N ASP A 80 2.29 15.20 4.37
CA ASP A 80 2.76 16.58 4.57
C ASP A 80 4.11 16.84 3.90
N GLU A 81 4.64 18.05 4.10
CA GLU A 81 5.91 18.49 3.53
C GLU A 81 7.10 17.68 4.08
N LYS A 82 6.98 17.04 5.25
CA LYS A 82 8.03 16.17 5.77
C LYS A 82 8.18 14.93 4.88
N ASP A 83 7.06 14.37 4.45
CA ASP A 83 7.03 13.24 3.54
C ASP A 83 7.62 13.59 2.16
N LEU A 84 7.39 14.81 1.68
CA LEU A 84 8.05 15.29 0.45
C LEU A 84 9.57 15.35 0.61
N ARG A 85 10.06 15.87 1.74
CA ARG A 85 11.50 15.88 2.02
C ARG A 85 12.10 14.48 2.11
N ASP A 86 11.40 13.54 2.71
CA ASP A 86 11.87 12.14 2.79
C ASP A 86 11.93 11.50 1.40
N ARG A 87 10.98 11.85 0.52
CA ARG A 87 10.95 11.42 -0.87
C ARG A 87 12.06 12.08 -1.71
N ASP A 88 12.40 13.33 -1.43
CA ASP A 88 13.43 14.06 -2.17
C ASP A 88 14.85 13.56 -1.86
N ILE A 89 15.08 12.95 -0.70
CA ILE A 89 16.33 12.20 -0.41
C ILE A 89 16.55 11.10 -1.47
N VAL A 90 15.47 10.43 -1.88
CA VAL A 90 15.53 9.30 -2.83
C VAL A 90 15.63 9.78 -4.27
N MET A 91 14.98 10.89 -4.61
CA MET A 91 14.86 11.37 -5.99
C MET A 91 14.80 12.90 -6.07
N ALA A 92 15.90 13.56 -5.71
CA ALA A 92 16.01 15.01 -5.71
C ALA A 92 15.80 15.64 -7.10
N GLY A 93 16.22 14.96 -8.17
CA GLY A 93 16.20 15.48 -9.54
C GLY A 93 14.81 15.50 -10.22
N LYS A 94 13.77 14.94 -9.62
CA LYS A 94 12.42 14.88 -10.21
C LYS A 94 11.43 15.41 -9.19
N LYS A 95 10.66 16.47 -9.46
CA LYS A 95 9.68 16.99 -8.49
C LYS A 95 8.48 16.04 -8.27
N CYS A 96 7.94 16.03 -7.05
CA CYS A 96 6.66 15.38 -6.77
C CYS A 96 5.52 16.20 -7.38
N GLY A 97 4.49 15.55 -7.91
CA GLY A 97 3.29 16.26 -8.39
C GLY A 97 2.37 16.75 -7.28
N PHE A 98 2.59 16.30 -6.04
CA PHE A 98 1.88 16.80 -4.86
C PHE A 98 2.62 17.96 -4.21
N TYR A 99 1.86 18.94 -3.77
CA TYR A 99 2.34 20.08 -2.97
C TYR A 99 1.32 20.42 -1.87
N PHE A 100 1.71 21.28 -0.94
CA PHE A 100 0.89 21.68 0.20
C PHE A 100 0.75 23.21 0.25
N GLU A 101 -0.48 23.67 0.43
CA GLU A 101 -0.80 25.08 0.67
C GLU A 101 -0.92 25.36 2.17
N ASP A 102 -0.80 26.61 2.59
CA ASP A 102 -0.95 26.98 4.00
C ASP A 102 -2.41 26.93 4.46
N ALA A 103 -3.34 27.25 3.57
CA ALA A 103 -4.77 27.19 3.83
C ALA A 103 -5.38 25.81 3.47
N PRO A 104 -6.31 25.29 4.30
CA PRO A 104 -7.11 24.12 3.92
C PRO A 104 -8.04 24.48 2.74
N ARG A 105 -8.52 23.46 2.01
CA ARG A 105 -9.52 23.71 0.96
C ARG A 105 -10.79 24.36 1.52
N PRO A 106 -11.46 25.22 0.72
CA PRO A 106 -12.81 25.68 1.03
C PRO A 106 -13.73 24.50 1.31
N GLU A 107 -14.68 24.66 2.23
CA GLU A 107 -15.51 23.56 2.73
C GLU A 107 -16.35 22.87 1.64
N GLY A 108 -16.79 23.62 0.63
CA GLY A 108 -17.53 23.09 -0.53
C GLY A 108 -16.70 22.15 -1.40
N ASP A 109 -15.39 22.37 -1.53
CA ASP A 109 -14.52 21.59 -2.41
C ASP A 109 -13.97 20.32 -1.73
N ARG A 110 -14.06 20.22 -0.39
CA ARG A 110 -13.42 19.15 0.39
C ARG A 110 -13.99 17.76 0.11
N ARG A 111 -15.30 17.63 -0.15
CA ARG A 111 -15.98 16.33 -0.32
C ARG A 111 -15.91 15.75 -1.74
N GLU A 112 -15.98 16.59 -2.77
CA GLU A 112 -16.03 16.18 -4.18
C GLU A 112 -14.67 15.67 -4.68
N SER A 113 -13.59 16.29 -4.21
CA SER A 113 -12.33 16.32 -4.96
C SER A 113 -11.30 15.27 -4.57
N MET A 114 -11.56 14.41 -3.58
CA MET A 114 -10.66 13.29 -3.26
C MET A 114 -11.34 12.20 -2.42
N PRO A 115 -11.74 11.04 -3.00
CA PRO A 115 -12.14 9.90 -2.20
C PRO A 115 -10.92 9.43 -1.39
N LEU A 116 -10.94 9.71 -0.09
CA LEU A 116 -9.88 9.28 0.83
C LEU A 116 -9.88 7.77 0.93
N ARG A 117 -8.87 7.18 0.31
CA ARG A 117 -8.77 5.73 0.20
C ARG A 117 -7.96 5.14 1.35
N TRP A 118 -8.67 4.66 2.36
CA TRP A 118 -8.12 4.05 3.58
C TRP A 118 -7.81 2.54 3.42
N GLY A 119 -7.31 2.10 2.27
CA GLY A 119 -6.98 0.69 2.00
C GLY A 119 -7.33 0.21 0.58
N PRO A 120 -7.09 -1.07 0.26
CA PRO A 120 -7.42 -1.66 -1.04
C PRO A 120 -8.93 -1.58 -1.34
N SER A 121 -9.30 -1.69 -2.62
CA SER A 121 -10.66 -1.54 -3.12
C SER A 121 -11.32 -2.86 -2.79
N ARG A 122 -11.96 -2.93 -1.62
CA ARG A 122 -12.80 -4.08 -1.35
C ARG A 122 -14.00 -3.96 -2.27
N GLU A 123 -14.05 -4.79 -3.31
CA GLU A 123 -15.36 -5.19 -3.82
C GLU A 123 -16.07 -5.94 -2.68
N PRO A 124 -17.32 -5.57 -2.31
CA PRO A 124 -18.06 -6.27 -1.28
C PRO A 124 -18.39 -7.69 -1.78
N GLY A 125 -17.49 -8.65 -1.55
CA GLY A 125 -17.73 -10.04 -1.96
C GLY A 125 -16.58 -11.03 -1.81
N GLU A 126 -15.31 -10.62 -1.90
CA GLU A 126 -14.19 -11.58 -1.80
C GLU A 126 -13.61 -11.67 -0.38
N ILE A 127 -14.12 -12.63 0.40
CA ILE A 127 -13.39 -13.25 1.51
C ILE A 127 -12.86 -14.59 0.99
N ARG A 128 -11.56 -14.63 0.68
CA ARG A 128 -10.82 -15.84 0.30
C ARG A 128 -9.37 -15.66 0.79
N VAL A 129 -8.71 -16.52 1.56
CA VAL A 129 -8.95 -17.90 1.99
C VAL A 129 -8.09 -18.12 3.25
N ALA A 130 -8.70 -18.24 4.44
CA ALA A 130 -8.07 -18.93 5.57
C ALA A 130 -8.46 -20.41 5.50
N VAL A 131 -8.08 -21.08 4.41
CA VAL A 131 -8.24 -22.52 4.21
C VAL A 131 -6.88 -23.09 3.84
N SER A 132 -5.87 -22.82 4.67
CA SER A 132 -4.61 -23.57 4.64
C SER A 132 -4.55 -24.64 5.74
N THR A 133 -5.42 -24.59 6.75
CA THR A 133 -5.40 -25.54 7.87
C THR A 133 -6.41 -26.67 7.72
N ILE A 134 -7.61 -26.42 7.17
CA ILE A 134 -8.66 -27.47 7.08
C ILE A 134 -8.38 -28.48 5.95
N ALA A 135 -7.76 -28.05 4.84
CA ALA A 135 -7.40 -28.97 3.75
C ALA A 135 -6.30 -29.97 4.14
N PHE A 136 -5.38 -29.57 5.04
CA PHE A 136 -4.31 -30.44 5.52
C PHE A 136 -4.84 -31.56 6.44
N VAL A 137 -5.84 -31.27 7.27
CA VAL A 137 -6.45 -32.26 8.19
C VAL A 137 -7.21 -33.34 7.42
N LYS A 138 -7.88 -33.00 6.31
CA LYS A 138 -8.61 -33.99 5.49
C LYS A 138 -7.67 -34.94 4.72
N SER A 139 -6.45 -34.51 4.38
CA SER A 139 -5.46 -35.36 3.72
C SER A 139 -4.81 -36.39 4.65
N ILE A 140 -4.86 -36.16 5.98
CA ILE A 140 -4.26 -37.07 6.97
C ILE A 140 -5.27 -38.12 7.46
N LEU A 141 -6.58 -37.87 7.32
CA LEU A 141 -7.63 -38.73 7.88
C LEU A 141 -8.17 -39.82 6.92
N GLN A 142 -7.81 -39.82 5.64
CA GLN A 142 -8.17 -40.89 4.72
C GLN A 142 -7.00 -41.87 4.55
N LYS A 143 -6.80 -42.73 5.56
CA LYS A 143 -5.98 -43.95 5.38
C LYS A 143 -6.72 -44.89 4.42
N PRO A 144 -6.04 -45.50 3.44
CA PRO A 144 -6.62 -46.52 2.57
C PRO A 144 -6.80 -47.84 3.35
N THR A 145 -7.99 -48.42 3.29
CA THR A 145 -8.23 -49.82 3.71
C THR A 145 -7.91 -50.78 2.55
N PRO A 146 -7.33 -51.96 2.83
CA PRO A 146 -6.89 -52.91 1.81
C PRO A 146 -8.00 -53.86 1.31
N ASN A 147 -7.87 -54.21 0.02
CA ASN A 147 -8.33 -55.36 -0.79
C ASN A 147 -9.25 -56.46 -0.21
N GLY A 148 -10.17 -56.92 -1.08
CA GLY A 148 -10.68 -58.31 -1.15
C GLY A 148 -11.74 -58.45 -2.27
N HIS A 149 -11.41 -59.03 -3.44
CA HIS A 149 -11.79 -60.39 -3.87
C HIS A 149 -13.30 -60.66 -3.77
N GLY A 150 -14.09 -60.86 -4.84
CA GLY A 150 -14.02 -61.78 -5.99
C GLY A 150 -15.51 -62.13 -6.25
N SER A 151 -16.05 -62.26 -7.46
CA SER A 151 -15.95 -63.38 -8.41
C SER A 151 -17.36 -63.79 -8.85
N GLY A 152 -17.56 -64.05 -10.14
CA GLY A 152 -18.63 -64.88 -10.72
C GLY A 152 -19.90 -64.13 -11.15
N LYS A 153 -20.14 -63.86 -12.46
CA LYS A 153 -20.75 -64.72 -13.51
C LYS A 153 -22.20 -65.17 -13.21
N PRO A 154 -23.00 -65.53 -14.23
CA PRO A 154 -22.76 -65.45 -15.68
C PRO A 154 -23.40 -64.23 -16.37
#